data_AF-A0A0K6IY51-F1
#
_entry.id   AF-A0A0K6IY51-F1
#
_cell.length_a   1.000
_cell.length_b   1.000
_cell.length_c   1.000
_cell.angle_alpha   90.00
_cell.angle_beta   90.00
_cell.angle_gamma   90.00
#
_symmetry.space_group_name_H-M   'P 1'
#
loop_
_entity.id
_entity.type
_entity.pdbx_description
1 polymer ?
#
loop_
_entity_poly.entity_id
_entity_poly.type
_entity_poly.pdbx_seq_one_letter_code
_entity_poly.pdbx_strand_id
1 'polypeptide(L)'
;MTKKIGRHHLAFYRGWLQGLDLRDLADRYLETGLDLRRAKSTLTWLRDTLSQAALRHGRRGEARLLRLHLAAEPIQKAHAIPSLEDFRAEHDPDGFYDEEELIQLYLETFPEARDKRGRQRQRLIERQLAALVWIEDLLVTDPNPADPVSAWFDKQVANRLVLAGIPTIGALMERIRDRGYRWWVTVPKLGEKGASRIVAWLQGYESALGALPEHAMTPIRSQHAPSLVRARPRETAIVPIEAFAAPQMLSGETGSNRHPGSPRIRADNDQKAIESWLATKSGSPHTSRAYRKEAERLLLWAVIERGKALSDLTVDDCALYRDWLSSLGRTNPEQWPFRIPQSEWIGKRNTHRFSPNWRPFDGPLSAASVRQALTILSSMFEWMVRVQYCIFNPWDAVGRKPAARTDTPNDVELTRVFSTGQWDYLMTFLDTLPADDATSRLRFVLPFAQATGLRLSELVDASIGRLYTMPLKEGLGVRWMLKVLGKGGKWRAVPLSNRVMNRLREYLAHRGLDPDPLANPPETPLISRLGSQEPVTGSALYKTLRTVFHQAAESLAADGKDQEAKAFRRASVHWLRHTCGAHLASSGVPVNLVQKLLGHASLATTSIYTETDDERLWTEIESRA
;
A
#
# COMPACT_ATOMS: atom_id res chain seq x y z
N MET A 1 32.98 12.60 17.44
CA MET A 1 33.08 12.38 15.98
C MET A 1 32.87 13.71 15.27
N THR A 2 33.79 14.06 14.37
CA THR A 2 33.74 15.30 13.59
C THR A 2 32.70 15.19 12.48
N LYS A 3 31.78 16.17 12.40
CA LYS A 3 30.81 16.29 11.30
C LYS A 3 31.57 16.48 9.97
N LYS A 4 31.20 15.74 8.92
CA LYS A 4 31.84 15.81 7.59
C LYS A 4 31.18 16.88 6.73
N ILE A 5 31.95 17.49 5.82
CA ILE A 5 31.45 18.41 4.80
C ILE A 5 31.21 17.61 3.52
N GLY A 6 30.05 17.82 2.90
CA GLY A 6 29.69 17.20 1.63
C GLY A 6 29.34 18.27 0.60
N ARG A 7 29.16 17.86 -0.65
CA ARG A 7 28.90 18.76 -1.79
C ARG A 7 27.68 19.67 -1.57
N HIS A 8 26.60 19.12 -1.04
CA HIS A 8 25.40 19.88 -0.63
C HIS A 8 25.68 21.05 0.34
N HIS A 9 26.59 20.88 1.30
CA HIS A 9 26.97 21.95 2.23
C HIS A 9 27.74 23.08 1.53
N LEU A 10 28.61 22.74 0.58
CA LEU A 10 29.35 23.72 -0.22
C LEU A 10 28.44 24.45 -1.20
N ALA A 11 27.49 23.75 -1.84
CA ALA A 11 26.46 24.35 -2.69
C ALA A 11 25.58 25.33 -1.90
N PHE A 12 25.19 24.96 -0.67
CA PHE A 12 24.47 25.85 0.26
C PHE A 12 25.28 27.11 0.58
N TYR A 13 26.56 26.97 0.94
CA TYR A 13 27.44 28.10 1.26
C TYR A 13 27.70 29.00 0.04
N ARG A 14 27.92 28.41 -1.14
CA ARG A 14 28.11 29.11 -2.41
C ARG A 14 26.90 29.95 -2.78
N GLY A 15 25.69 29.36 -2.71
CA GLY A 15 24.46 30.09 -3.00
C GLY A 15 24.25 31.27 -2.05
N TRP A 16 24.64 31.12 -0.78
CA TRP A 16 24.57 32.20 0.19
C TRP A 16 25.57 33.33 -0.13
N LEU A 17 26.79 33.00 -0.55
CA LEU A 17 27.77 34.00 -1.03
C LEU A 17 27.26 34.76 -2.25
N GLN A 18 26.47 34.11 -3.10
CA GLN A 18 25.84 34.68 -4.29
C GLN A 18 24.58 35.50 -3.98
N GLY A 19 24.23 35.69 -2.70
CA GLY A 19 23.10 36.51 -2.29
C GLY A 19 21.72 35.89 -2.52
N LEU A 20 21.65 34.56 -2.70
CA LEU A 20 20.37 33.85 -2.75
C LEU A 20 19.72 33.80 -1.35
N ASP A 21 18.38 33.77 -1.31
CA ASP A 21 17.65 33.76 -0.06
C ASP A 21 17.99 32.52 0.80
N LEU A 22 18.29 32.76 2.08
CA LEU A 22 18.77 31.73 3.00
C LEU A 22 17.71 30.64 3.24
N ARG A 23 16.42 30.99 3.21
CA ARG A 23 15.32 30.05 3.39
C ARG A 23 15.23 29.11 2.20
N ASP A 24 15.33 29.64 0.99
CA ASP A 24 15.26 28.85 -0.25
C ASP A 24 16.46 27.92 -0.40
N LEU A 25 17.66 28.41 -0.06
CA LEU A 25 18.87 27.60 -0.02
C LEU A 25 18.77 26.46 0.99
N ALA A 26 18.25 26.75 2.19
CA ALA A 26 18.08 25.74 3.22
C ALA A 26 17.04 24.69 2.83
N ASP A 27 15.96 25.07 2.16
CA ASP A 27 14.96 24.13 1.66
C ASP A 27 15.52 23.18 0.61
N ARG A 28 16.40 23.70 -0.25
CA ARG A 28 16.97 22.97 -1.38
C ARG A 28 18.13 22.04 -1.00
N TYR A 29 19.01 22.48 -0.08
CA TYR A 29 20.29 21.79 0.16
C TYR A 29 20.42 21.18 1.56
N LEU A 30 19.57 21.54 2.52
CA LEU A 30 19.65 21.05 3.91
C LEU A 30 18.45 20.17 4.25
N GLU A 31 18.69 19.07 4.94
CA GLU A 31 17.66 18.15 5.43
C GLU A 31 16.69 18.81 6.43
N THR A 32 17.13 19.87 7.11
CA THR A 32 16.33 20.65 8.06
C THR A 32 15.28 21.53 7.37
N GLY A 33 15.45 21.84 6.08
CA GLY A 33 14.51 22.65 5.32
C GLY A 33 14.46 24.12 5.69
N LEU A 34 13.23 24.68 5.66
CA LEU A 34 12.90 26.09 5.99
C LEU A 34 13.21 26.54 7.43
N ASP A 35 13.85 25.71 8.26
CA ASP A 35 14.27 26.10 9.61
C ASP A 35 15.48 27.07 9.53
N LEU A 36 15.17 28.36 9.55
CA LEU A 36 16.16 29.44 9.50
C LEU A 36 17.16 29.42 10.66
N ARG A 37 16.77 28.94 11.84
CA ARG A 37 17.69 28.85 12.99
C ARG A 37 18.76 27.81 12.70
N ARG A 38 18.36 26.68 12.12
CA ARG A 38 19.29 25.62 11.69
C ARG A 38 20.15 26.06 10.52
N ALA A 39 19.57 26.70 9.52
CA ALA A 39 20.31 27.24 8.38
C ALA A 39 21.42 28.21 8.83
N LYS A 40 21.13 29.15 9.73
CA LYS A 40 22.12 30.06 10.32
C LYS A 40 23.20 29.31 11.12
N SER A 41 22.82 28.27 11.86
CA SER A 41 23.76 27.46 12.63
C SER A 41 24.70 26.68 11.71
N THR A 42 24.18 26.06 10.66
CA THR A 42 24.96 25.36 9.62
C THR A 42 25.90 26.32 8.90
N LEU A 43 25.45 27.54 8.60
CA LEU A 43 26.27 28.57 7.98
C LEU A 43 27.46 28.97 8.86
N THR A 44 27.21 29.19 10.15
CA THR A 44 28.25 29.52 11.13
C THR A 44 29.28 28.40 11.23
N TRP A 45 28.81 27.15 11.33
CA TRP A 45 29.67 25.97 11.36
C TRP A 45 30.51 25.81 10.09
N LEU A 46 29.93 26.01 8.90
CA LEU A 46 30.65 25.92 7.63
C LEU A 46 31.73 27.00 7.54
N ARG A 47 31.39 28.25 7.86
CA ARG A 47 32.34 29.36 7.87
C ARG A 47 33.54 29.08 8.77
N ASP A 48 33.29 28.60 9.98
CA ASP A 48 34.35 28.31 10.94
C ASP A 48 35.20 27.13 10.46
N THR A 49 34.58 26.08 9.93
CA THR A 49 35.29 24.89 9.43
C THR A 49 36.14 25.19 8.20
N LEU A 50 35.60 25.94 7.23
CA LEU A 50 36.31 26.37 6.02
C LEU A 50 37.48 27.30 6.38
N SER A 51 37.27 28.25 7.29
CA SER A 51 38.33 29.14 7.77
C SER A 51 39.44 28.38 8.49
N GLN A 52 39.09 27.40 9.34
CA GLN A 52 40.08 26.54 10.00
C GLN A 52 40.82 25.61 9.04
N ALA A 53 40.17 25.17 7.95
CA ALA A 53 40.86 24.43 6.90
C ALA A 53 41.89 25.32 6.18
N ALA A 54 41.51 26.54 5.78
CA ALA A 54 42.44 27.49 5.17
C ALA A 54 43.64 27.81 6.07
N LEU A 55 43.43 27.98 7.39
CA LEU A 55 44.52 28.21 8.35
C LEU A 55 45.49 27.03 8.44
N ARG A 56 44.98 25.79 8.42
CA ARG A 56 45.82 24.57 8.45
C ARG A 56 46.73 24.44 7.23
N HIS A 57 46.34 25.03 6.09
CA HIS A 57 47.13 25.04 4.86
C HIS A 57 47.93 26.35 4.66
N GLY A 58 48.13 27.16 5.72
CA GLY A 58 48.97 28.36 5.69
C GLY A 58 48.35 29.59 4.98
N ARG A 59 47.09 29.48 4.53
CA ARG A 59 46.37 30.47 3.71
C ARG A 59 45.62 31.46 4.60
N ARG A 60 46.38 32.28 5.35
CA ARG A 60 45.83 33.22 6.35
C ARG A 60 44.94 34.31 5.75
N GLY A 61 45.22 34.73 4.50
CA GLY A 61 44.42 35.74 3.80
C GLY A 61 43.04 35.21 3.42
N GLU A 62 43.00 34.01 2.87
CA GLU A 62 41.78 33.29 2.47
C GLU A 62 40.95 32.90 3.70
N ALA A 63 41.60 32.52 4.81
CA ALA A 63 40.91 32.24 6.08
C ALA A 63 40.19 33.46 6.66
N ARG A 64 40.79 34.66 6.55
CA ARG A 64 40.15 35.93 6.94
C ARG A 64 39.02 36.27 5.98
N LEU A 65 39.26 36.09 4.69
CA LEU A 65 38.31 36.41 3.63
C LEU A 65 37.04 35.56 3.72
N LEU A 66 37.13 34.27 4.02
CA LEU A 66 35.97 33.38 4.22
C LEU A 66 35.16 33.71 5.48
N ARG A 67 35.72 34.44 6.47
CA ARG A 67 34.97 34.89 7.66
C ARG A 67 34.15 36.16 7.43
N LEU A 68 34.45 36.93 6.38
CA LEU A 68 33.77 38.19 6.10
C LEU A 68 32.29 37.97 5.78
N HIS A 69 31.43 38.76 6.44
CA HIS A 69 29.99 38.75 6.22
C HIS A 69 29.64 39.80 5.16
N LEU A 70 29.53 39.38 3.90
CA LEU A 70 29.24 40.27 2.77
C LEU A 70 27.79 40.19 2.27
N ALA A 71 26.91 39.42 2.91
CA ALA A 71 25.55 39.15 2.41
C ALA A 71 24.49 40.02 3.09
N ALA A 72 23.80 40.86 2.31
CA ALA A 72 22.47 41.40 2.66
C ALA A 72 21.62 41.85 1.45
N GLU A 73 22.21 42.14 0.28
CA GLU A 73 21.42 42.53 -0.91
C GLU A 73 21.66 41.63 -2.13
N PRO A 74 20.62 41.39 -2.96
CA PRO A 74 20.68 40.54 -4.15
C PRO A 74 21.71 41.08 -5.16
N ILE A 75 22.46 40.16 -5.79
CA ILE A 75 23.33 40.51 -6.91
C ILE A 75 22.41 40.88 -8.10
N GLN A 76 22.26 42.17 -8.40
CA GLN A 76 21.85 42.59 -9.74
C GLN A 76 22.98 42.16 -10.69
N LYS A 77 22.64 41.50 -11.81
CA LYS A 77 23.64 41.14 -12.83
C LYS A 77 24.30 42.44 -13.32
N ALA A 78 25.48 42.76 -12.82
CA ALA A 78 26.26 43.87 -13.31
C ALA A 78 26.69 43.58 -14.75
N HIS A 79 26.37 44.47 -15.68
CA HIS A 79 27.03 44.51 -16.98
C HIS A 79 28.52 44.82 -16.74
N ALA A 80 29.42 44.21 -17.51
CA ALA A 80 30.86 44.48 -17.35
C ALA A 80 31.13 45.94 -17.76
N ILE A 81 31.34 46.81 -16.77
CA ILE A 81 31.65 48.22 -17.01
C ILE A 81 33.13 48.31 -17.45
N PRO A 82 33.45 48.84 -18.65
CA PRO A 82 34.82 49.01 -19.12
C PRO A 82 35.59 49.99 -18.24
N SER A 83 36.93 49.90 -18.19
CA SER A 83 37.73 50.88 -17.48
C SER A 83 37.63 52.26 -18.16
N LEU A 84 37.97 53.34 -17.46
CA LEU A 84 37.96 54.69 -18.06
C LEU A 84 38.98 54.79 -19.21
N GLU A 85 40.08 54.06 -19.14
CA GLU A 85 41.07 53.97 -20.23
C GLU A 85 40.55 53.18 -21.43
N ASP A 86 39.86 52.06 -21.20
CA ASP A 86 39.23 51.29 -22.29
C ASP A 86 38.10 52.10 -22.96
N PHE A 87 37.31 52.82 -22.16
CA PHE A 87 36.28 53.72 -22.65
C PHE A 87 36.87 54.89 -23.45
N ARG A 88 38.00 55.44 -23.01
CA ARG A 88 38.75 56.46 -23.77
C ARG A 88 39.19 55.91 -25.12
N ALA A 89 39.80 54.72 -25.14
CA ALA A 89 40.30 54.11 -26.36
C ALA A 89 39.19 53.85 -27.40
N GLU A 90 37.96 53.62 -26.96
CA GLU A 90 36.82 53.34 -27.84
C GLU A 90 36.03 54.60 -28.25
N HIS A 91 35.82 55.54 -27.32
CA HIS A 91 34.94 56.70 -27.51
C HIS A 91 35.66 58.03 -27.73
N ASP A 92 36.94 58.12 -27.41
CA ASP A 92 37.77 59.30 -27.66
C ASP A 92 39.23 58.92 -28.02
N PRO A 93 39.45 58.16 -29.11
CA PRO A 93 40.79 57.70 -29.50
C PRO A 93 41.72 58.84 -29.94
N ASP A 94 41.15 59.96 -30.39
CA ASP A 94 41.88 61.13 -30.90
C ASP A 94 42.10 62.23 -29.85
N GLY A 95 41.58 62.04 -28.62
CA GLY A 95 41.80 62.94 -27.47
C GLY A 95 41.12 64.30 -27.61
N PHE A 96 39.87 64.31 -28.04
CA PHE A 96 39.05 65.49 -28.27
C PHE A 96 38.45 66.07 -26.98
N TYR A 97 38.15 65.25 -25.98
CA TYR A 97 37.56 65.71 -24.72
C TYR A 97 38.63 66.00 -23.66
N ASP A 98 38.45 67.08 -22.90
CA ASP A 98 39.26 67.31 -21.70
C ASP A 98 38.92 66.26 -20.63
N GLU A 99 39.85 65.98 -19.71
CA GLU A 99 39.75 64.85 -18.77
C GLU A 99 38.50 64.91 -17.89
N GLU A 100 38.06 66.11 -17.52
CA GLU A 100 36.81 66.34 -16.77
C GLU A 100 35.56 66.01 -17.60
N GLU A 101 35.56 66.38 -18.88
CA GLU A 101 34.45 66.13 -19.81
C GLU A 101 34.33 64.63 -20.14
N LEU A 102 35.47 63.94 -20.32
CA LEU A 102 35.51 62.50 -20.56
C LEU A 102 35.02 61.70 -19.35
N ILE A 103 35.39 62.11 -18.13
CA ILE A 103 34.88 61.51 -16.89
C ILE A 103 33.37 61.73 -16.79
N GLN A 104 32.88 62.90 -17.16
CA GLN A 104 31.45 63.21 -17.14
C GLN A 104 30.68 62.34 -18.13
N LEU A 105 31.18 62.20 -19.37
CA LEU A 105 30.62 61.34 -20.40
C LEU A 105 30.62 59.85 -20.00
N TYR A 106 31.71 59.38 -19.36
CA TYR A 106 31.79 58.03 -18.81
C TYR A 106 30.77 57.77 -17.70
N LEU A 107 30.56 58.74 -16.81
CA LEU A 107 29.59 58.62 -15.71
C LEU A 107 28.13 58.76 -16.17
N GLU A 108 27.88 59.46 -17.27
CA GLU A 108 26.56 59.50 -17.94
C GLU A 108 26.27 58.18 -18.66
N THR A 109 27.27 57.60 -19.32
CA THR A 109 27.14 56.34 -20.06
C THR A 109 27.05 55.13 -19.12
N PHE A 110 27.78 55.15 -18.00
CA PHE A 110 27.76 54.13 -16.96
C PHE A 110 27.44 54.72 -15.58
N PRO A 111 26.15 55.01 -15.27
CA PRO A 111 25.75 55.58 -13.98
C PRO A 111 26.15 54.70 -12.78
N GLU A 112 26.21 53.38 -13.00
CA GLU A 112 26.66 52.36 -12.04
C GLU A 112 28.15 52.50 -11.67
N ALA A 113 28.97 53.20 -12.47
CA ALA A 113 30.37 53.47 -12.15
C ALA A 113 30.54 54.33 -10.88
N ARG A 114 29.51 55.08 -10.47
CA ARG A 114 29.47 55.83 -9.20
C ARG A 114 29.46 54.90 -7.97
N ASP A 115 28.98 53.66 -8.09
CA ASP A 115 28.93 52.71 -6.97
C ASP A 115 30.27 52.00 -6.73
N LYS A 116 31.22 52.75 -6.16
CA LYS A 116 32.54 52.24 -5.76
C LYS A 116 32.44 51.13 -4.70
N ARG A 117 31.41 51.16 -3.84
CA ARG A 117 31.22 50.20 -2.74
C ARG A 117 30.68 48.86 -3.24
N GLY A 118 29.72 48.86 -4.17
CA GLY A 118 29.20 47.66 -4.82
C GLY A 118 30.29 46.87 -5.57
N ARG A 119 31.14 47.56 -6.35
CA ARG A 119 32.26 46.93 -7.07
C ARG A 119 33.31 46.31 -6.15
N GLN A 120 33.68 46.99 -5.07
CA GLN A 120 34.61 46.45 -4.08
C GLN A 120 34.05 45.20 -3.39
N ARG A 121 32.75 45.22 -3.06
CA ARG A 121 32.03 44.08 -2.49
C ARG A 121 31.98 42.90 -3.47
N GLN A 122 31.68 43.15 -4.74
CA GLN A 122 31.63 42.11 -5.78
C GLN A 122 32.99 41.42 -5.97
N ARG A 123 34.07 42.18 -6.07
CA ARG A 123 35.45 41.64 -6.14
C ARG A 123 35.79 40.80 -4.90
N LEU A 124 35.31 41.17 -3.72
CA LEU A 124 35.51 40.38 -2.50
C LEU A 124 34.70 39.07 -2.52
N ILE A 125 33.47 39.07 -3.05
CA ILE A 125 32.65 37.87 -3.23
C ILE A 125 33.29 36.91 -4.25
N GLU A 126 33.80 37.43 -5.37
CA GLU A 126 34.51 36.62 -6.37
C GLU A 126 35.76 35.96 -5.79
N ARG A 127 36.52 36.68 -4.96
CA ARG A 127 37.63 36.11 -4.20
C ARG A 127 37.17 35.07 -3.17
N GLN A 128 35.99 35.23 -2.58
CA GLN A 128 35.41 34.23 -1.65
C GLN A 128 35.01 32.96 -2.39
N LEU A 129 34.44 33.09 -3.59
CA LEU A 129 34.09 31.96 -4.45
C LEU A 129 35.35 31.23 -4.94
N ALA A 130 36.40 31.95 -5.34
CA ALA A 130 37.68 31.35 -5.73
C ALA A 130 38.34 30.59 -4.56
N ALA A 131 38.32 31.18 -3.35
CA ALA A 131 38.79 30.51 -2.14
C ALA A 131 37.95 29.28 -1.79
N LEU A 132 36.65 29.30 -2.05
CA LEU A 132 35.75 28.17 -1.83
C LEU A 132 36.06 27.01 -2.78
N VAL A 133 36.26 27.28 -4.07
CA VAL A 133 36.63 26.26 -5.08
C VAL A 133 37.94 25.57 -4.69
N TRP A 134 38.93 26.32 -4.23
CA TRP A 134 40.19 25.72 -3.77
C TRP A 134 40.01 24.83 -2.52
N ILE A 135 39.16 25.22 -1.56
CA ILE A 135 38.89 24.40 -0.37
C ILE A 135 38.01 23.19 -0.68
N GLU A 136 37.16 23.29 -1.70
CA GLU A 136 36.30 22.19 -2.17
C GLU A 136 37.14 20.94 -2.49
N ASP A 137 38.24 21.11 -3.22
CA ASP A 137 39.17 20.02 -3.56
C ASP A 137 39.86 19.37 -2.34
N LEU A 138 39.94 20.10 -1.21
CA LEU A 138 40.60 19.64 0.02
C LEU A 138 39.66 18.98 1.03
N LEU A 139 38.35 19.28 0.98
CA LEU A 139 37.39 18.88 2.02
C LEU A 139 36.25 17.99 1.52
N VAL A 140 36.00 17.90 0.21
CA VAL A 140 34.95 17.03 -0.31
C VAL A 140 35.34 15.58 -0.07
N THR A 141 34.55 14.93 0.79
CA THR A 141 34.57 13.47 0.95
C THR A 141 33.25 12.93 0.44
N ASP A 142 33.29 11.78 -0.23
CA ASP A 142 32.07 11.06 -0.59
C ASP A 142 31.64 10.18 0.59
N PRO A 143 30.32 10.00 0.83
CA PRO A 143 29.81 9.18 1.91
C PRO A 143 30.10 7.70 1.67
N ASN A 144 30.52 7.00 2.73
CA ASN A 144 30.66 5.55 2.74
C ASN A 144 29.45 4.90 3.44
N PRO A 145 28.94 3.74 3.00
CA PRO A 145 27.88 3.01 3.71
C PRO A 145 28.17 2.75 5.21
N ALA A 146 29.43 2.59 5.59
CA ALA A 146 29.85 2.41 6.99
C ALA A 146 29.82 3.70 7.82
N ASP A 147 29.68 4.88 7.19
CA ASP A 147 29.67 6.14 7.90
C ASP A 147 28.43 6.25 8.81
N PRO A 148 28.60 6.80 10.03
CA PRO A 148 27.48 7.05 10.92
C PRO A 148 26.60 8.17 10.36
N VAL A 149 25.28 8.05 10.52
CA VAL A 149 24.31 9.10 10.08
C VAL A 149 24.59 10.46 10.72
N SER A 150 25.18 10.47 11.93
CA SER A 150 25.57 11.69 12.64
C SER A 150 26.76 12.43 12.03
N ALA A 151 27.54 11.80 11.16
CA ALA A 151 28.60 12.47 10.43
C ALA A 151 28.05 13.37 9.31
N TRP A 152 26.88 13.03 8.77
CA TRP A 152 26.33 13.63 7.55
C TRP A 152 25.10 14.51 7.78
N PHE A 153 24.22 14.16 8.72
CA PHE A 153 22.98 14.88 8.99
C PHE A 153 23.03 15.72 10.28
N ASP A 154 22.15 16.72 10.40
CA ASP A 154 21.94 17.50 11.61
C ASP A 154 21.68 16.59 12.82
N LYS A 155 22.18 17.02 13.99
CA LYS A 155 22.12 16.26 15.25
C LYS A 155 20.72 15.76 15.57
N GLN A 156 19.67 16.54 15.32
CA GLN A 156 18.29 16.11 15.60
C GLN A 156 17.82 15.04 14.62
N VAL A 157 18.12 15.18 13.33
CA VAL A 157 17.75 14.19 12.30
C VAL A 157 18.52 12.89 12.54
N ALA A 158 19.84 12.97 12.76
CA ALA A 158 20.67 11.83 13.08
C ALA A 158 20.19 11.09 14.34
N ASN A 159 19.87 11.80 15.43
CA ASN A 159 19.34 11.18 16.64
C ASN A 159 18.01 10.45 16.40
N ARG A 160 17.13 11.01 15.56
CA ARG A 160 15.85 10.36 15.21
C ARG A 160 16.09 9.06 14.42
N LEU A 161 17.06 9.06 13.50
CA LEU A 161 17.44 7.87 12.73
C LEU A 161 18.05 6.80 13.64
N VAL A 162 18.97 7.17 14.53
CA VAL A 162 19.58 6.26 15.52
C VAL A 162 18.53 5.65 16.43
N LEU A 163 17.59 6.45 16.98
CA LEU A 163 16.48 5.95 17.80
C LEU A 163 15.56 4.99 17.03
N ALA A 164 15.49 5.11 15.71
CA ALA A 164 14.74 4.20 14.85
C ALA A 164 15.53 2.94 14.42
N GLY A 165 16.73 2.74 14.99
CA GLY A 165 17.61 1.61 14.68
C GLY A 165 18.41 1.78 13.38
N ILE A 166 18.68 3.04 12.97
CA ILE A 166 19.39 3.36 11.72
C ILE A 166 20.67 4.16 12.05
N PRO A 167 21.75 3.48 12.48
CA PRO A 167 22.96 4.16 12.94
C PRO A 167 23.90 4.59 11.79
N THR A 168 23.83 3.96 10.62
CA THR A 168 24.75 4.18 9.48
C THR A 168 24.02 4.49 8.17
N ILE A 169 24.75 5.04 7.20
CA ILE A 169 24.23 5.28 5.83
C ILE A 169 23.78 3.97 5.17
N GLY A 170 24.54 2.87 5.35
CA GLY A 170 24.18 1.56 4.83
C GLY A 170 22.86 1.02 5.41
N ALA A 171 22.67 1.13 6.73
CA ALA A 171 21.42 0.74 7.38
C ALA A 171 20.23 1.59 6.91
N LEU A 172 20.47 2.88 6.59
CA LEU A 172 19.45 3.75 6.03
C LEU A 172 19.05 3.29 4.62
N MET A 173 20.01 2.98 3.76
CA MET A 173 19.74 2.48 2.41
C MET A 173 18.98 1.16 2.43
N GLU A 174 19.36 0.23 3.29
CA GLU A 174 18.67 -1.04 3.48
C GLU A 174 17.23 -0.83 3.96
N ARG A 175 17.04 0.04 4.96
CA ARG A 175 15.71 0.41 5.46
C ARG A 175 14.82 0.97 4.35
N ILE A 176 15.37 1.83 3.49
CA ILE A 176 14.68 2.43 2.36
C ILE A 176 14.32 1.38 1.31
N ARG A 177 15.25 0.47 0.99
CA ARG A 177 15.02 -0.63 0.04
C ARG A 177 13.90 -1.56 0.51
N ASP A 178 13.91 -1.92 1.79
CA ASP A 178 12.96 -2.85 2.39
C ASP A 178 11.56 -2.26 2.56
N ARG A 179 11.46 -1.02 3.05
CA ARG A 179 10.18 -0.39 3.38
C ARG A 179 9.63 0.52 2.28
N GLY A 180 10.41 0.77 1.24
CA GLY A 180 10.06 1.65 0.13
C GLY A 180 9.75 3.07 0.58
N TYR A 181 8.87 3.74 -0.15
CA TYR A 181 8.52 5.15 0.06
C TYR A 181 8.14 5.52 1.51
N ARG A 182 7.54 4.59 2.27
CA ARG A 182 7.08 4.82 3.65
C ARG A 182 8.09 4.39 4.73
N TRP A 183 9.37 4.26 4.38
CA TRP A 183 10.43 3.86 5.32
C TRP A 183 10.48 4.72 6.60
N TRP A 184 10.09 5.98 6.48
CA TRP A 184 10.13 7.00 7.53
C TRP A 184 8.98 6.95 8.54
N VAL A 185 7.91 6.17 8.30
CA VAL A 185 6.70 6.16 9.17
C VAL A 185 7.03 5.77 10.62
N THR A 186 8.05 4.93 10.80
CA THR A 186 8.52 4.48 12.11
C THR A 186 9.60 5.38 12.71
N VAL A 187 10.06 6.40 11.98
CA VAL A 187 11.10 7.31 12.44
C VAL A 187 10.43 8.47 13.19
N PRO A 188 10.68 8.64 14.50
CA PRO A 188 9.98 9.64 15.30
C PRO A 188 10.17 11.05 14.74
N LYS A 189 9.05 11.75 14.48
CA LYS A 189 9.03 13.19 14.11
C LYS A 189 9.87 13.55 12.86
N LEU A 190 10.14 12.62 11.95
CA LEU A 190 10.82 12.92 10.68
C LEU A 190 9.84 13.51 9.64
N GLY A 191 8.69 12.84 9.47
CA GLY A 191 7.68 13.21 8.48
C GLY A 191 8.11 12.97 7.02
N GLU A 192 7.14 13.06 6.11
CA GLU A 192 7.35 12.79 4.68
C GLU A 192 8.37 13.74 4.03
N LYS A 193 8.24 15.05 4.28
CA LYS A 193 9.15 16.06 3.71
C LYS A 193 10.60 15.85 4.15
N GLY A 194 10.84 15.54 5.43
CA GLY A 194 12.18 15.25 5.93
C GLY A 194 12.76 13.98 5.30
N ALA A 195 11.94 12.96 5.11
CA ALA A 195 12.35 11.72 4.44
C ALA A 195 12.70 11.96 2.96
N SER A 196 11.90 12.74 2.24
CA SER A 196 12.17 13.07 0.83
C SER A 196 13.49 13.82 0.66
N ARG A 197 13.85 14.72 1.59
CA ARG A 197 15.15 15.41 1.56
C ARG A 197 16.32 14.47 1.80
N ILE A 198 16.18 13.50 2.70
CA ILE A 198 17.20 12.46 2.92
C ILE A 198 17.36 11.58 1.66
N VAL A 199 16.26 11.23 1.00
CA VAL A 199 16.31 10.48 -0.26
C VAL A 199 16.98 11.30 -1.37
N ALA A 200 16.63 12.58 -1.52
CA ALA A 200 17.28 13.48 -2.48
C ALA A 200 18.78 13.62 -2.21
N TRP A 201 19.17 13.68 -0.94
CA TRP A 201 20.57 13.67 -0.54
C TRP A 201 21.28 12.39 -0.98
N LEU A 202 20.70 11.22 -0.75
CA LEU A 202 21.28 9.94 -1.19
C LEU A 202 21.43 9.86 -2.71
N GLN A 203 20.46 10.37 -3.46
CA GLN A 203 20.52 10.44 -4.93
C GLN A 203 21.66 11.32 -5.43
N GLY A 204 21.99 12.39 -4.70
CA GLY A 204 23.14 13.25 -5.01
C GLY A 204 24.50 12.53 -4.94
N TYR A 205 24.56 11.34 -4.33
CA TYR A 205 25.77 10.51 -4.21
C TYR A 205 25.57 9.11 -4.81
N GLU A 206 24.71 8.98 -5.83
CA GLU A 206 24.44 7.70 -6.50
C GLU A 206 25.72 6.99 -6.99
N SER A 207 26.71 7.74 -7.48
CA SER A 207 28.00 7.19 -7.92
C SER A 207 28.80 6.51 -6.80
N ALA A 208 28.62 6.93 -5.55
CA ALA A 208 29.35 6.40 -4.39
C ALA A 208 28.53 5.38 -3.58
N LEU A 209 27.21 5.56 -3.48
CA LEU A 209 26.33 4.75 -2.64
C LEU A 209 25.50 3.72 -3.45
N GLY A 210 25.39 3.90 -4.76
CA GLY A 210 24.53 3.11 -5.64
C GLY A 210 23.09 3.62 -5.72
N ALA A 211 22.38 3.20 -6.78
CA ALA A 211 21.02 3.63 -7.06
C ALA A 211 20.01 3.13 -6.01
N LEU A 212 19.11 4.02 -5.59
CA LEU A 212 17.94 3.65 -4.80
C LEU A 212 16.83 3.14 -5.73
N PRO A 213 16.02 2.15 -5.29
CA PRO A 213 14.99 1.58 -6.14
C PRO A 213 13.80 2.55 -6.33
N GLU A 214 13.14 2.50 -7.48
CA GLU A 214 12.06 3.43 -7.84
C GLU A 214 10.89 3.43 -6.83
N HIS A 215 10.54 2.26 -6.27
CA HIS A 215 9.50 2.12 -5.24
C HIS A 215 9.83 2.82 -3.90
N ALA A 216 11.07 3.24 -3.71
CA ALA A 216 11.49 4.06 -2.58
C ALA A 216 11.29 5.56 -2.79
N MET A 217 11.18 6.00 -4.04
CA MET A 217 11.24 7.42 -4.40
C MET A 217 9.86 8.08 -4.49
N THR A 218 8.83 7.35 -4.94
CA THR A 218 7.49 7.92 -5.08
C THR A 218 6.42 7.07 -4.38
N PRO A 219 5.31 7.68 -3.92
CA PRO A 219 4.21 6.95 -3.31
C PRO A 219 3.71 5.85 -4.25
N ILE A 220 3.49 4.64 -3.73
CA ILE A 220 2.96 3.51 -4.52
C ILE A 220 1.62 3.87 -5.21
N ARG A 221 0.83 4.80 -4.65
CA ARG A 221 -0.42 5.27 -5.27
C ARG A 221 -0.22 6.09 -6.54
N SER A 222 0.93 6.73 -6.71
CA SER A 222 1.31 7.45 -7.94
C SER A 222 2.15 6.57 -8.88
N GLN A 223 2.47 5.34 -8.49
CA GLN A 223 3.23 4.40 -9.31
C GLN A 223 2.30 3.36 -9.95
N HIS A 224 2.54 3.05 -11.21
CA HIS A 224 1.80 1.99 -11.91
C HIS A 224 2.32 0.62 -11.43
N ALA A 225 1.61 -0.04 -10.52
CA ALA A 225 2.04 -1.29 -9.88
C ALA A 225 2.54 -2.41 -10.85
N PRO A 226 1.95 -2.60 -12.05
CA PRO A 226 2.51 -3.50 -13.05
C PRO A 226 3.94 -3.17 -13.52
N SER A 227 4.31 -1.89 -13.57
CA SER A 227 5.64 -1.45 -14.02
C SER A 227 6.72 -1.81 -13.01
N LEU A 228 6.45 -1.62 -11.70
CA LEU A 228 7.37 -2.00 -10.62
C LEU A 228 7.61 -3.51 -10.56
N VAL A 229 6.57 -4.31 -10.83
CA VAL A 229 6.71 -5.77 -10.86
C VAL A 229 7.55 -6.20 -12.07
N ARG A 230 7.39 -5.54 -13.22
CA ARG A 230 8.20 -5.79 -14.43
C ARG A 230 9.65 -5.32 -14.32
N ALA A 231 9.93 -4.34 -13.45
CA ALA A 231 11.29 -3.86 -13.19
C ALA A 231 12.14 -4.86 -12.40
N ARG A 232 11.52 -5.88 -11.79
CA ARG A 232 12.27 -6.95 -11.12
C ARG A 232 13.05 -7.77 -12.17
N PRO A 233 14.33 -8.11 -11.92
CA PRO A 233 15.09 -8.99 -12.80
C PRO A 233 14.37 -10.31 -13.01
N ARG A 234 14.38 -10.80 -14.25
CA ARG A 234 13.84 -12.13 -14.56
C ARG A 234 14.81 -13.20 -14.11
N GLU A 235 14.35 -14.12 -13.27
CA GLU A 235 15.21 -15.15 -12.66
C GLU A 235 14.48 -16.49 -12.50
N THR A 236 15.25 -17.58 -12.49
CA THR A 236 14.76 -18.92 -12.14
C THR A 236 14.84 -19.11 -10.62
N ALA A 237 13.94 -18.47 -9.89
CA ALA A 237 13.85 -18.57 -8.43
C ALA A 237 12.39 -18.48 -7.96
N ILE A 238 12.17 -18.51 -6.64
CA ILE A 238 10.84 -18.31 -6.04
C ILE A 238 10.48 -16.83 -6.11
N VAL A 239 9.89 -16.45 -7.24
CA VAL A 239 9.55 -15.07 -7.58
C VAL A 239 8.16 -14.99 -8.21
N PRO A 240 7.52 -13.82 -8.28
CA PRO A 240 6.25 -13.69 -8.97
C PRO A 240 6.37 -14.14 -10.44
N ILE A 241 5.30 -14.70 -10.99
CA ILE A 241 5.24 -15.21 -12.38
C ILE A 241 5.69 -14.17 -13.42
N GLU A 242 5.48 -12.88 -13.15
CA GLU A 242 5.91 -11.80 -14.04
C GLU A 242 7.44 -11.64 -14.11
N ALA A 243 8.15 -11.99 -13.03
CA ALA A 243 9.61 -11.97 -12.90
C ALA A 243 10.22 -13.38 -13.02
N PHE A 244 9.41 -14.40 -13.20
CA PHE A 244 9.90 -15.77 -13.31
C PHE A 244 10.42 -16.04 -14.73
N ALA A 245 11.60 -16.67 -14.82
CA ALA A 245 12.13 -17.21 -16.06
C ALA A 245 12.30 -18.72 -15.90
N ALA A 246 11.46 -19.50 -16.59
CA ALA A 246 11.66 -20.94 -16.67
C ALA A 246 12.93 -21.24 -17.51
N PRO A 247 13.81 -22.17 -17.07
CA PRO A 247 14.87 -22.68 -17.91
C PRO A 247 14.30 -23.28 -19.19
N GLN A 248 15.02 -23.19 -20.30
CA GLN A 248 14.52 -23.65 -21.61
C GLN A 248 14.07 -25.13 -21.58
N MET A 249 14.81 -26.00 -20.87
CA MET A 249 14.45 -27.42 -20.75
C MET A 249 13.18 -27.67 -19.91
N LEU A 250 12.75 -26.70 -19.10
CA LEU A 250 11.60 -26.79 -18.20
C LEU A 250 10.50 -25.79 -18.60
N SER A 251 10.54 -25.28 -19.83
CA SER A 251 9.59 -24.31 -20.34
C SER A 251 8.21 -24.92 -20.62
N GLY A 252 8.17 -26.24 -20.87
CA GLY A 252 6.97 -26.96 -21.31
C GLY A 252 6.74 -26.94 -22.82
N GLU A 253 7.68 -26.41 -23.62
CA GLU A 253 7.59 -26.45 -25.08
C GLU A 253 7.51 -27.89 -25.61
N THR A 254 8.24 -28.82 -24.99
CA THR A 254 8.32 -30.24 -25.35
C THR A 254 7.82 -31.16 -24.22
N GLY A 255 6.95 -30.66 -23.34
CA GLY A 255 6.49 -31.42 -22.17
C GLY A 255 5.71 -32.69 -22.52
N SER A 256 5.77 -33.72 -21.67
CA SER A 256 5.21 -35.05 -21.93
C SER A 256 3.69 -35.09 -22.04
N ASN A 257 2.98 -34.16 -21.40
CA ASN A 257 1.52 -34.00 -21.52
C ASN A 257 1.14 -32.95 -22.58
N ARG A 258 2.06 -32.48 -23.43
CA ARG A 258 1.71 -31.54 -24.51
C ARG A 258 0.94 -32.25 -25.60
N HIS A 259 -0.16 -31.64 -26.03
CA HIS A 259 -0.92 -32.16 -27.15
C HIS A 259 -0.07 -32.12 -28.44
N PRO A 260 -0.04 -33.18 -29.28
CA PRO A 260 0.83 -33.23 -30.46
C PRO A 260 0.50 -32.18 -31.55
N GLY A 261 -0.77 -31.80 -31.67
CA GLY A 261 -1.23 -30.75 -32.59
C GLY A 261 -1.01 -29.34 -32.03
N SER A 262 -1.13 -28.33 -32.89
CA SER A 262 -1.00 -26.92 -32.47
C SER A 262 -2.11 -26.51 -31.49
N PRO A 263 -1.78 -25.84 -30.38
CA PRO A 263 -2.79 -25.38 -29.42
C PRO A 263 -3.68 -24.31 -30.06
N ARG A 264 -4.95 -24.24 -29.65
CA ARG A 264 -5.93 -23.23 -30.09
C ARG A 264 -5.71 -21.85 -29.44
N ILE A 265 -4.52 -21.62 -28.89
CA ILE A 265 -4.09 -20.41 -28.21
C ILE A 265 -2.66 -20.08 -28.66
N ARG A 266 -2.28 -18.80 -28.55
CA ARG A 266 -0.92 -18.33 -28.85
C ARG A 266 0.01 -18.58 -27.65
N ALA A 267 0.25 -19.84 -27.34
CA ALA A 267 1.16 -20.26 -26.28
C ALA A 267 2.06 -21.41 -26.77
N ASP A 268 3.36 -21.16 -26.76
CA ASP A 268 4.41 -22.14 -27.04
C ASP A 268 4.91 -22.84 -25.76
N ASN A 269 4.87 -22.15 -24.62
CA ASN A 269 5.33 -22.64 -23.32
C ASN A 269 4.27 -22.55 -22.21
N ASP A 270 4.55 -23.17 -21.06
CA ASP A 270 3.59 -23.33 -19.96
C ASP A 270 3.18 -21.98 -19.37
N GLN A 271 4.13 -21.05 -19.26
CA GLN A 271 3.87 -19.72 -18.72
C GLN A 271 2.89 -18.93 -19.61
N LYS A 272 3.09 -18.93 -20.93
CA LYS A 272 2.15 -18.27 -21.88
C LYS A 272 0.78 -18.96 -21.89
N ALA A 273 0.71 -20.26 -21.66
CA ALA A 273 -0.56 -20.98 -21.53
C ALA A 273 -1.34 -20.55 -20.28
N ILE A 274 -0.66 -20.40 -19.13
CA ILE A 274 -1.25 -19.84 -17.90
C ILE A 274 -1.73 -18.41 -18.14
N GLU A 275 -0.92 -17.55 -18.77
CA GLU A 275 -1.29 -16.17 -19.08
C GLU A 275 -2.54 -16.10 -19.97
N SER A 276 -2.60 -16.95 -21.01
CA SER A 276 -3.77 -17.08 -21.88
C SER A 276 -5.01 -17.51 -21.12
N TRP A 277 -4.89 -18.50 -20.22
CA TRP A 277 -5.99 -18.93 -19.36
C TRP A 277 -6.50 -17.81 -18.45
N LEU A 278 -5.60 -17.07 -17.80
CA LEU A 278 -5.93 -15.98 -16.90
C LEU A 278 -6.62 -14.83 -17.64
N ALA A 279 -6.24 -14.56 -18.89
CA ALA A 279 -6.91 -13.57 -19.74
C ALA A 279 -8.39 -13.91 -19.99
N THR A 280 -8.76 -15.19 -20.03
CA THR A 280 -10.17 -15.60 -20.17
C THR A 280 -11.03 -15.32 -18.92
N LYS A 281 -10.43 -15.00 -17.77
CA LYS A 281 -11.13 -14.80 -16.49
C LYS A 281 -11.41 -13.33 -16.17
N SER A 282 -11.51 -12.48 -17.18
CA SER A 282 -11.62 -11.01 -17.10
C SER A 282 -12.84 -10.48 -16.34
N GLY A 283 -13.88 -11.29 -16.10
CA GLY A 283 -15.12 -10.85 -15.44
C GLY A 283 -15.02 -10.47 -13.95
N SER A 284 -13.91 -10.77 -13.26
CA SER A 284 -13.70 -10.31 -11.88
C SER A 284 -12.21 -10.18 -11.52
N PRO A 285 -11.74 -8.97 -11.12
CA PRO A 285 -10.36 -8.78 -10.67
C PRO A 285 -9.99 -9.65 -9.47
N HIS A 286 -10.95 -9.96 -8.58
CA HIS A 286 -10.72 -10.84 -7.43
C HIS A 286 -10.48 -12.29 -7.86
N THR A 287 -11.31 -12.80 -8.77
CA THR A 287 -11.16 -14.15 -9.33
C THR A 287 -9.83 -14.28 -10.09
N SER A 288 -9.51 -13.32 -10.96
CA SER A 288 -8.24 -13.30 -11.70
C SER A 288 -7.03 -13.34 -10.76
N ARG A 289 -7.03 -12.53 -9.67
CA ARG A 289 -5.95 -12.57 -8.67
C ARG A 289 -5.85 -13.91 -7.95
N ALA A 290 -6.99 -14.49 -7.54
CA ALA A 290 -7.00 -15.79 -6.89
C ALA A 290 -6.46 -16.89 -7.81
N TYR A 291 -6.87 -16.89 -9.08
CA TYR A 291 -6.47 -17.89 -10.07
C TYR A 291 -4.99 -17.76 -10.43
N ARG A 292 -4.50 -16.53 -10.65
CA ARG A 292 -3.07 -16.27 -10.89
C ARG A 292 -2.22 -16.81 -9.75
N LYS A 293 -2.62 -16.52 -8.51
CA LYS A 293 -1.89 -16.93 -7.31
C LYS A 293 -1.75 -18.47 -7.23
N GLU A 294 -2.79 -19.24 -7.51
CA GLU A 294 -2.68 -20.71 -7.44
C GLU A 294 -1.90 -21.29 -8.64
N ALA A 295 -2.10 -20.77 -9.86
CA ALA A 295 -1.33 -21.19 -11.03
C ALA A 295 0.17 -20.90 -10.88
N GLU A 296 0.51 -19.72 -10.36
CA GLU A 296 1.88 -19.31 -10.02
C GLU A 296 2.53 -20.26 -9.01
N ARG A 297 1.82 -20.61 -7.92
CA ARG A 297 2.33 -21.55 -6.92
C ARG A 297 2.66 -22.91 -7.52
N LEU A 298 1.79 -23.44 -8.36
CA LEU A 298 2.03 -24.72 -9.02
C LEU A 298 3.20 -24.64 -10.01
N LEU A 299 3.27 -23.59 -10.83
CA LEU A 299 4.36 -23.39 -11.79
C LEU A 299 5.72 -23.32 -11.08
N LEU A 300 5.83 -22.49 -10.05
CA LEU A 300 7.05 -22.36 -9.27
C LEU A 300 7.42 -23.69 -8.61
N TRP A 301 6.45 -24.40 -8.03
CA TRP A 301 6.70 -25.70 -7.42
C TRP A 301 7.17 -26.74 -8.45
N ALA A 302 6.52 -26.83 -9.62
CA ALA A 302 6.91 -27.76 -10.68
C ALA A 302 8.37 -27.55 -11.10
N VAL A 303 8.76 -26.30 -11.36
CA VAL A 303 10.09 -26.00 -11.87
C VAL A 303 11.16 -26.00 -10.78
N ILE A 304 10.91 -25.36 -9.63
CA ILE A 304 11.93 -25.16 -8.58
C ILE A 304 12.04 -26.36 -7.63
N GLU A 305 10.91 -26.92 -7.20
CA GLU A 305 10.90 -28.07 -6.27
C GLU A 305 11.07 -29.39 -7.02
N ARG A 306 10.28 -29.63 -8.08
CA ARG A 306 10.31 -30.89 -8.83
C ARG A 306 11.31 -30.95 -9.98
N GLY A 307 11.76 -29.81 -10.49
CA GLY A 307 12.62 -29.79 -11.68
C GLY A 307 11.92 -30.30 -12.94
N LYS A 308 10.61 -30.09 -13.06
CA LYS A 308 9.77 -30.51 -14.18
C LYS A 308 9.08 -29.31 -14.83
N ALA A 309 8.79 -29.39 -16.13
CA ALA A 309 7.84 -28.46 -16.73
C ALA A 309 6.44 -28.67 -16.11
N LEU A 310 5.58 -27.66 -16.16
CA LEU A 310 4.20 -27.78 -15.70
C LEU A 310 3.44 -28.83 -16.54
N SER A 311 3.72 -28.87 -17.84
CA SER A 311 3.18 -29.88 -18.77
C SER A 311 3.85 -31.25 -18.67
N ASP A 312 4.85 -31.45 -17.80
CA ASP A 312 5.39 -32.79 -17.46
C ASP A 312 4.75 -33.41 -16.21
N LEU A 313 3.87 -32.65 -15.53
CA LEU A 313 3.28 -33.11 -14.28
C LEU A 313 2.35 -34.31 -14.52
N THR A 314 2.63 -35.38 -13.78
CA THR A 314 1.82 -36.59 -13.73
C THR A 314 0.76 -36.49 -12.63
N VAL A 315 -0.16 -37.46 -12.59
CA VAL A 315 -1.12 -37.61 -11.47
C VAL A 315 -0.39 -37.73 -10.13
N ASP A 316 0.71 -38.48 -10.09
CA ASP A 316 1.52 -38.67 -8.87
C ASP A 316 2.16 -37.36 -8.42
N ASP A 317 2.69 -36.55 -9.35
CA ASP A 317 3.23 -35.24 -9.02
C ASP A 317 2.13 -34.29 -8.49
N CYS A 318 0.93 -34.34 -9.05
CA CYS A 318 -0.20 -33.55 -8.55
C CYS A 318 -0.70 -34.01 -7.16
N ALA A 319 -0.67 -35.32 -6.87
CA ALA A 319 -0.92 -35.85 -5.53
C ALA A 319 0.16 -35.41 -4.54
N LEU A 320 1.44 -35.45 -4.93
CA LEU A 320 2.55 -34.93 -4.15
C LEU A 320 2.41 -33.42 -3.88
N TYR A 321 1.98 -32.62 -4.86
CA TYR A 321 1.73 -31.20 -4.66
C TYR A 321 0.64 -30.95 -3.61
N ARG A 322 -0.44 -31.73 -3.62
CA ARG A 322 -1.49 -31.64 -2.58
C ARG A 322 -0.91 -31.90 -1.19
N ASP A 323 -0.09 -32.94 -1.05
CA ASP A 323 0.46 -33.34 0.24
C ASP A 323 1.52 -32.34 0.71
N TRP A 324 2.34 -31.83 -0.21
CA TRP A 324 3.25 -30.71 0.00
C TRP A 324 2.53 -29.47 0.50
N LEU A 325 1.46 -29.05 -0.19
CA LEU A 325 0.68 -27.86 0.13
C LEU A 325 -0.02 -27.98 1.49
N SER A 326 -0.41 -29.21 1.87
CA SER A 326 -1.03 -29.50 3.17
C SER A 326 -0.01 -29.43 4.32
N SER A 327 1.24 -29.82 4.05
CA SER A 327 2.32 -29.95 5.02
C SER A 327 3.14 -28.66 5.21
N LEU A 328 3.11 -27.75 4.23
CA LEU A 328 3.87 -26.50 4.21
C LEU A 328 3.49 -25.59 5.38
N GLY A 329 4.50 -25.17 6.15
CA GLY A 329 4.37 -24.33 7.35
C GLY A 329 3.87 -25.07 8.59
N ARG A 330 3.69 -26.40 8.51
CA ARG A 330 3.22 -27.26 9.63
C ARG A 330 4.23 -28.31 10.05
N THR A 331 5.06 -28.76 9.12
CA THR A 331 6.03 -29.82 9.39
C THR A 331 7.24 -29.23 10.10
N ASN A 332 7.81 -29.93 11.07
CA ASN A 332 9.08 -29.54 11.66
C ASN A 332 10.13 -29.43 10.53
N PRO A 333 10.92 -28.34 10.44
CA PRO A 333 11.99 -28.20 9.45
C PRO A 333 12.90 -29.42 9.31
N GLU A 334 13.21 -30.14 10.38
CA GLU A 334 14.05 -31.34 10.36
C GLU A 334 13.38 -32.56 9.71
N GLN A 335 12.05 -32.58 9.68
CA GLN A 335 11.23 -33.66 9.12
C GLN A 335 10.66 -33.30 7.75
N TRP A 336 11.10 -32.19 7.16
CA TRP A 336 10.60 -31.70 5.89
C TRP A 336 11.12 -32.59 4.74
N PRO A 337 10.25 -33.36 4.05
CA PRO A 337 10.70 -34.39 3.11
C PRO A 337 10.99 -33.83 1.70
N PHE A 338 10.94 -32.51 1.52
CA PHE A 338 11.06 -31.84 0.23
C PHE A 338 12.36 -31.05 0.13
N ARG A 339 12.85 -30.86 -1.10
CA ARG A 339 14.18 -30.33 -1.39
C ARG A 339 14.34 -28.89 -0.91
N ILE A 340 13.35 -28.04 -1.15
CA ILE A 340 13.45 -26.61 -0.85
C ILE A 340 12.88 -26.32 0.54
N PRO A 341 13.62 -25.68 1.45
CA PRO A 341 13.15 -25.37 2.80
C PRO A 341 11.84 -24.58 2.82
N GLN A 342 10.99 -24.85 3.80
CA GLN A 342 9.68 -24.19 3.94
C GLN A 342 9.78 -22.66 4.08
N SER A 343 10.86 -22.16 4.69
CA SER A 343 11.15 -20.73 4.83
C SER A 343 11.33 -20.02 3.50
N GLU A 344 11.72 -20.74 2.44
CA GLU A 344 11.85 -20.16 1.11
C GLU A 344 10.52 -20.02 0.38
N TRP A 345 9.43 -20.60 0.89
CA TRP A 345 8.09 -20.48 0.31
C TRP A 345 7.19 -19.54 1.12
N ILE A 346 7.53 -19.28 2.38
CA ILE A 346 6.71 -18.52 3.33
C ILE A 346 7.39 -17.18 3.66
N GLY A 347 6.68 -16.09 3.43
CA GLY A 347 7.15 -14.74 3.74
C GLY A 347 6.14 -13.96 4.57
N LYS A 348 6.48 -12.72 4.86
CA LYS A 348 5.60 -11.83 5.62
C LYS A 348 4.31 -11.54 4.85
N ARG A 349 3.18 -11.53 5.56
CA ARG A 349 1.88 -11.15 5.00
C ARG A 349 1.90 -9.74 4.41
N ASN A 350 1.25 -9.57 3.25
CA ASN A 350 1.17 -8.32 2.48
C ASN A 350 2.50 -7.78 1.94
N THR A 351 3.56 -8.60 1.85
CA THR A 351 4.76 -8.22 1.11
C THR A 351 4.42 -7.98 -0.36
N HIS A 352 4.89 -6.85 -0.91
CA HIS A 352 4.64 -6.47 -2.29
C HIS A 352 5.35 -7.39 -3.28
N ARG A 353 4.75 -7.66 -4.44
CA ARG A 353 5.30 -8.59 -5.47
C ARG A 353 6.65 -8.13 -6.05
N PHE A 354 6.88 -6.82 -6.17
CA PHE A 354 8.16 -6.28 -6.62
C PHE A 354 9.28 -6.40 -5.57
N SER A 355 8.96 -6.73 -4.31
CA SER A 355 9.96 -6.89 -3.26
C SER A 355 10.77 -8.18 -3.47
N PRO A 356 12.10 -8.16 -3.24
CA PRO A 356 12.91 -9.38 -3.25
C PRO A 356 12.48 -10.37 -2.15
N ASN A 357 11.91 -9.87 -1.06
CA ASN A 357 11.41 -10.66 0.08
C ASN A 357 10.00 -11.23 -0.17
N TRP A 358 9.42 -11.02 -1.36
CA TRP A 358 8.15 -11.63 -1.70
C TRP A 358 8.25 -13.15 -1.70
N ARG A 359 7.22 -13.80 -1.17
CA ARG A 359 7.05 -15.24 -1.19
C ARG A 359 5.59 -15.62 -1.50
N PRO A 360 5.34 -16.78 -2.13
CA PRO A 360 4.00 -17.18 -2.57
C PRO A 360 3.04 -17.53 -1.42
N PHE A 361 3.52 -17.75 -0.21
CA PHE A 361 2.73 -18.04 0.99
C PHE A 361 3.03 -17.04 2.11
N ASP A 362 2.02 -16.74 2.92
CA ASP A 362 2.13 -15.94 4.14
C ASP A 362 1.96 -16.79 5.42
N GLY A 363 1.84 -18.11 5.26
CA GLY A 363 1.67 -19.10 6.33
C GLY A 363 1.05 -20.40 5.80
N PRO A 364 0.77 -21.37 6.70
CA PRO A 364 0.13 -22.62 6.35
C PRO A 364 -1.30 -22.42 5.84
N LEU A 365 -1.70 -23.14 4.79
CA LEU A 365 -3.05 -23.06 4.22
C LEU A 365 -4.05 -23.92 4.99
N SER A 366 -5.27 -23.41 5.22
CA SER A 366 -6.36 -24.22 5.78
C SER A 366 -6.80 -25.34 4.82
N ALA A 367 -7.44 -26.40 5.34
CA ALA A 367 -8.02 -27.48 4.54
C ALA A 367 -8.96 -26.99 3.42
N ALA A 368 -9.76 -25.97 3.72
CA ALA A 368 -10.65 -25.35 2.74
C ALA A 368 -9.87 -24.60 1.65
N SER A 369 -8.80 -23.89 2.03
CA SER A 369 -7.91 -23.19 1.08
C SER A 369 -7.16 -24.16 0.18
N VAL A 370 -6.67 -25.29 0.71
CA VAL A 370 -6.06 -26.37 -0.07
C VAL A 370 -7.07 -26.90 -1.09
N ARG A 371 -8.27 -27.32 -0.66
CA ARG A 371 -9.34 -27.78 -1.56
C ARG A 371 -9.68 -26.79 -2.67
N GLN A 372 -9.75 -25.51 -2.32
CA GLN A 372 -10.01 -24.45 -3.29
C GLN A 372 -8.86 -24.32 -4.30
N ALA A 373 -7.61 -24.37 -3.86
CA ALA A 373 -6.45 -24.33 -4.74
C ALA A 373 -6.48 -25.49 -5.76
N LEU A 374 -6.71 -26.73 -5.29
CA LEU A 374 -6.82 -27.90 -6.16
C LEU A 374 -7.97 -27.79 -7.17
N THR A 375 -9.11 -27.22 -6.75
CA THR A 375 -10.26 -26.99 -7.64
C THR A 375 -9.91 -25.98 -8.74
N ILE A 376 -9.20 -24.90 -8.39
CA ILE A 376 -8.74 -23.89 -9.36
C ILE A 376 -7.76 -24.52 -10.34
N LEU A 377 -6.78 -25.29 -9.86
CA LEU A 377 -5.77 -25.96 -10.69
C LEU A 377 -6.39 -27.00 -11.64
N SER A 378 -7.33 -27.81 -11.14
CA SER A 378 -8.10 -28.72 -11.99
C SER A 378 -8.85 -27.96 -13.10
N SER A 379 -9.47 -26.82 -12.79
CA SER A 379 -10.16 -26.01 -13.80
C SER A 379 -9.23 -25.34 -14.81
N MET A 380 -7.96 -25.12 -14.44
CA MET A 380 -6.93 -24.62 -15.34
C MET A 380 -6.55 -25.68 -16.36
N PHE A 381 -6.24 -26.90 -15.91
CA PHE A 381 -5.88 -28.00 -16.79
C PHE A 381 -7.07 -28.47 -17.64
N GLU A 382 -8.30 -28.47 -17.12
CA GLU A 382 -9.50 -28.73 -17.92
C GLU A 382 -9.60 -27.77 -19.11
N TRP A 383 -9.31 -26.48 -18.88
CA TRP A 383 -9.27 -25.49 -19.95
C TRP A 383 -8.10 -25.74 -20.90
N MET A 384 -6.90 -26.06 -20.39
CA MET A 384 -5.72 -26.36 -21.20
C MET A 384 -5.94 -27.57 -22.12
N VAL A 385 -6.64 -28.60 -21.66
CA VAL A 385 -7.06 -29.74 -22.50
C VAL A 385 -8.05 -29.29 -23.58
N ARG A 386 -9.05 -28.49 -23.22
CA ARG A 386 -10.07 -28.00 -24.16
C ARG A 386 -9.48 -27.16 -25.30
N VAL A 387 -8.44 -26.38 -25.03
CA VAL A 387 -7.71 -25.61 -26.04
C VAL A 387 -6.58 -26.40 -26.71
N GLN A 388 -6.48 -27.71 -26.46
CA GLN A 388 -5.47 -28.60 -27.02
C GLN A 388 -4.04 -28.14 -26.69
N TYR A 389 -3.84 -27.61 -25.49
CA TYR A 389 -2.50 -27.37 -24.93
C TYR A 389 -1.97 -28.63 -24.23
N CYS A 390 -2.80 -29.27 -23.39
CA CYS A 390 -2.49 -30.55 -22.76
C CYS A 390 -3.27 -31.71 -23.38
N ILE A 391 -2.77 -32.94 -23.28
CA ILE A 391 -3.47 -34.17 -23.71
C ILE A 391 -4.57 -34.54 -22.71
N PHE A 392 -4.24 -34.51 -21.42
CA PHE A 392 -5.15 -34.88 -20.33
C PHE A 392 -4.98 -33.96 -19.12
N ASN A 393 -5.97 -33.98 -18.20
CA ASN A 393 -5.91 -33.24 -16.96
C ASN A 393 -5.30 -34.11 -15.84
N PRO A 394 -4.10 -33.80 -15.32
CA PRO A 394 -3.45 -34.61 -14.28
C PRO A 394 -4.17 -34.52 -12.92
N TRP A 395 -5.13 -33.62 -12.75
CA TRP A 395 -5.91 -33.48 -11.52
C TRP A 395 -7.15 -34.37 -11.45
N ASP A 396 -7.55 -35.03 -12.54
CA ASP A 396 -8.81 -35.81 -12.59
C ASP A 396 -8.80 -37.00 -11.63
N ALA A 397 -7.63 -37.62 -11.43
CA ALA A 397 -7.45 -38.76 -10.52
C ALA A 397 -6.93 -38.36 -9.11
N VAL A 398 -6.75 -37.06 -8.84
CA VAL A 398 -6.22 -36.58 -7.56
C VAL A 398 -7.36 -36.33 -6.58
N GLY A 399 -7.40 -37.13 -5.51
CA GLY A 399 -8.32 -36.90 -4.40
C GLY A 399 -8.16 -35.50 -3.81
N ARG A 400 -9.25 -34.74 -3.73
CA ARG A 400 -9.24 -33.35 -3.26
C ARG A 400 -9.16 -33.20 -1.74
N LYS A 401 -9.26 -34.30 -0.99
CA LYS A 401 -9.13 -34.28 0.47
C LYS A 401 -7.67 -33.97 0.83
N PRO A 402 -7.38 -32.95 1.65
CA PRO A 402 -6.03 -32.69 2.14
C PRO A 402 -5.46 -33.93 2.86
N ALA A 403 -4.13 -34.09 2.84
CA ALA A 403 -3.47 -35.13 3.63
C ALA A 403 -3.87 -35.02 5.10
N ALA A 404 -4.13 -36.16 5.76
CA ALA A 404 -4.67 -36.24 7.10
C ALA A 404 -3.73 -35.63 8.14
N ARG A 405 -3.85 -34.32 8.37
CA ARG A 405 -3.30 -33.53 9.49
C ARG A 405 -3.73 -32.06 9.44
N THR A 406 -4.92 -31.80 8.89
CA THR A 406 -5.51 -30.47 9.00
C THR A 406 -6.24 -30.39 10.31
N ASP A 407 -5.73 -29.51 11.18
CA ASP A 407 -6.31 -28.92 12.38
C ASP A 407 -7.74 -29.39 12.71
N THR A 408 -7.99 -29.72 13.99
CA THR A 408 -9.34 -29.86 14.56
C THR A 408 -10.24 -28.83 13.88
N PRO A 409 -11.41 -29.21 13.32
CA PRO A 409 -12.27 -28.26 12.63
C PRO A 409 -12.38 -27.01 13.49
N ASN A 410 -11.96 -25.85 12.96
CA ASN A 410 -12.07 -24.60 13.68
C ASN A 410 -13.55 -24.43 14.03
N ASP A 411 -13.85 -24.69 15.30
CA ASP A 411 -15.16 -24.88 15.92
C ASP A 411 -16.06 -25.90 15.19
N VAL A 412 -16.15 -27.10 15.78
CA VAL A 412 -17.28 -28.02 15.50
C VAL A 412 -18.58 -27.42 16.04
N GLU A 413 -18.47 -26.60 17.09
CA GLU A 413 -19.60 -25.89 17.71
C GLU A 413 -19.83 -24.52 17.07
N LEU A 414 -21.08 -24.24 16.75
CA LEU A 414 -21.64 -22.93 16.43
C LEU A 414 -21.25 -22.39 15.05
N THR A 415 -22.24 -22.48 14.14
CA THR A 415 -22.29 -21.64 12.95
C THR A 415 -22.01 -20.20 13.35
N ARG A 416 -21.15 -19.55 12.57
CA ARG A 416 -20.69 -18.16 12.68
C ARG A 416 -21.85 -17.14 12.66
N VAL A 417 -22.63 -17.10 13.73
CA VAL A 417 -23.96 -16.50 13.88
C VAL A 417 -24.03 -15.86 15.27
N PHE A 418 -24.55 -14.63 15.35
CA PHE A 418 -25.02 -14.09 16.62
C PHE A 418 -26.32 -14.76 17.04
N SER A 419 -26.41 -15.22 18.30
CA SER A 419 -27.68 -15.64 18.90
C SER A 419 -28.63 -14.44 19.07
N THR A 420 -29.91 -14.70 19.36
CA THR A 420 -30.89 -13.63 19.66
C THR A 420 -30.41 -12.73 20.80
N GLY A 421 -29.93 -13.31 21.91
CA GLY A 421 -29.40 -12.55 23.04
C GLY A 421 -28.16 -11.72 22.70
N GLN A 422 -27.23 -12.26 21.91
CA GLN A 422 -26.07 -11.50 21.43
C GLN A 422 -26.48 -10.36 20.50
N TRP A 423 -27.45 -10.59 19.62
CA TRP A 423 -27.97 -9.56 18.73
C TRP A 423 -28.64 -8.42 19.51
N ASP A 424 -29.48 -8.77 20.48
CA ASP A 424 -30.16 -7.79 21.32
C ASP A 424 -29.16 -6.99 22.16
N TYR A 425 -28.17 -7.66 22.76
CA TYR A 425 -27.07 -6.99 23.45
C TYR A 425 -26.33 -6.01 22.54
N LEU A 426 -26.01 -6.41 21.30
CA LEU A 426 -25.35 -5.51 20.35
C LEU A 426 -26.20 -4.27 20.06
N MET A 427 -27.52 -4.43 19.90
CA MET A 427 -28.41 -3.29 19.68
C MET A 427 -28.45 -2.37 20.90
N THR A 428 -28.55 -2.92 22.12
CA THR A 428 -28.50 -2.14 23.37
C THR A 428 -27.15 -1.43 23.54
N PHE A 429 -26.04 -2.08 23.18
CA PHE A 429 -24.71 -1.48 23.19
C PHE A 429 -24.60 -0.28 22.23
N LEU A 430 -25.26 -0.31 21.06
CA LEU A 430 -25.30 0.86 20.17
C LEU A 430 -26.06 2.04 20.78
N ASP A 431 -27.00 1.78 21.69
CA ASP A 431 -27.75 2.82 22.37
C ASP A 431 -26.90 3.54 23.42
N THR A 432 -25.84 2.90 23.95
CA THR A 432 -24.89 3.52 24.88
C THR A 432 -23.79 4.32 24.20
N LEU A 433 -23.64 4.22 22.87
CA LEU A 433 -22.62 4.98 22.13
C LEU A 433 -23.04 6.46 21.94
N PRO A 434 -22.06 7.39 21.79
CA PRO A 434 -22.34 8.80 21.54
C PRO A 434 -23.23 9.01 20.32
N ALA A 435 -24.14 9.99 20.37
CA ALA A 435 -25.03 10.33 19.27
C ALA A 435 -24.31 11.15 18.17
N ASP A 436 -23.36 10.51 17.48
CA ASP A 436 -22.59 11.08 16.36
C ASP A 436 -22.93 10.43 15.00
N ASP A 437 -22.41 11.00 13.91
CA ASP A 437 -22.61 10.50 12.54
C ASP A 437 -22.25 9.02 12.39
N ALA A 438 -21.21 8.58 13.09
CA ALA A 438 -20.72 7.21 13.03
C ALA A 438 -21.73 6.24 13.66
N THR A 439 -22.26 6.57 14.83
CA THR A 439 -23.22 5.78 15.57
C THR A 439 -24.59 5.78 14.88
N SER A 440 -25.05 6.94 14.39
CA SER A 440 -26.28 7.03 13.58
C SER A 440 -26.22 6.13 12.35
N ARG A 441 -25.07 6.09 11.65
CA ARG A 441 -24.87 5.14 10.55
C ARG A 441 -24.94 3.69 11.03
N LEU A 442 -24.31 3.33 12.14
CA LEU A 442 -24.33 1.96 12.67
C LEU A 442 -25.75 1.52 13.07
N ARG A 443 -26.55 2.41 13.67
CA ARG A 443 -27.96 2.18 14.04
C ARG A 443 -28.85 1.86 12.85
N PHE A 444 -28.52 2.34 11.65
CA PHE A 444 -29.17 1.91 10.41
C PHE A 444 -28.54 0.64 9.84
N VAL A 445 -27.21 0.63 9.67
CA VAL A 445 -26.50 -0.40 8.89
C VAL A 445 -26.62 -1.79 9.50
N LEU A 446 -26.54 -1.91 10.82
CA LEU A 446 -26.60 -3.23 11.47
C LEU A 446 -27.98 -3.88 11.31
N PRO A 447 -29.11 -3.24 11.69
CA PRO A 447 -30.44 -3.77 11.40
C PRO A 447 -30.70 -4.01 9.91
N PHE A 448 -30.24 -3.10 9.04
CA PHE A 448 -30.39 -3.27 7.60
C PHE A 448 -29.66 -4.52 7.10
N ALA A 449 -28.40 -4.74 7.50
CA ALA A 449 -27.61 -5.88 7.09
C ALA A 449 -28.16 -7.21 7.63
N GLN A 450 -28.60 -7.24 8.89
CA GLN A 450 -29.18 -8.44 9.50
C GLN A 450 -30.56 -8.77 8.92
N ALA A 451 -31.41 -7.78 8.65
CA ALA A 451 -32.75 -8.03 8.12
C ALA A 451 -32.73 -8.47 6.64
N THR A 452 -31.77 -7.96 5.87
CA THR A 452 -31.69 -8.22 4.42
C THR A 452 -30.75 -9.35 4.04
N GLY A 453 -29.82 -9.71 4.94
CA GLY A 453 -28.79 -10.71 4.69
C GLY A 453 -27.87 -10.36 3.52
N LEU A 454 -27.74 -9.09 3.14
CA LEU A 454 -26.91 -8.67 2.01
C LEU A 454 -25.42 -8.91 2.26
N ARG A 455 -24.68 -9.18 1.18
CA ARG A 455 -23.22 -9.22 1.24
C ARG A 455 -22.67 -7.80 1.41
N LEU A 456 -21.46 -7.68 1.96
CA LEU A 456 -20.78 -6.40 2.12
C LEU A 456 -20.73 -5.57 0.81
N SER A 457 -20.46 -6.21 -0.33
CA SER A 457 -20.44 -5.51 -1.63
C SER A 457 -21.83 -5.06 -2.08
N GLU A 458 -22.89 -5.77 -1.69
CA GLU A 458 -24.28 -5.43 -2.02
C GLU A 458 -24.79 -4.31 -1.10
N LEU A 459 -24.35 -4.28 0.17
CA LEU A 459 -24.66 -3.20 1.12
C LEU A 459 -24.12 -1.85 0.66
N VAL A 460 -22.85 -1.81 0.24
CA VAL A 460 -22.21 -0.54 -0.19
C VAL A 460 -22.69 -0.05 -1.55
N ASP A 461 -23.25 -0.94 -2.36
CA ASP A 461 -23.78 -0.64 -3.69
C ASP A 461 -25.28 -0.29 -3.66
N ALA A 462 -25.94 -0.40 -2.50
CA ALA A 462 -27.33 -0.04 -2.35
C ALA A 462 -27.53 1.49 -2.41
N SER A 463 -28.52 1.94 -3.19
CA SER A 463 -28.87 3.36 -3.38
C SER A 463 -30.38 3.58 -3.35
N ILE A 464 -30.79 4.83 -3.20
CA ILE A 464 -32.20 5.26 -3.19
C ILE A 464 -32.93 4.81 -4.45
N GLY A 465 -32.33 4.97 -5.64
CA GLY A 465 -32.93 4.58 -6.92
C GLY A 465 -33.18 3.07 -7.09
N ARG A 466 -32.71 2.25 -6.14
CA ARG A 466 -32.97 0.80 -6.10
C ARG A 466 -34.12 0.43 -5.18
N LEU A 467 -34.63 1.38 -4.39
CA LEU A 467 -35.82 1.20 -3.57
C LEU A 467 -37.07 1.34 -4.44
N TYR A 468 -38.07 0.52 -4.16
CA TYR A 468 -39.39 0.63 -4.78
C TYR A 468 -40.44 0.00 -3.88
N THR A 469 -41.70 0.37 -4.10
CA THR A 469 -42.85 -0.18 -3.38
C THR A 469 -43.62 -1.15 -4.27
N MET A 470 -44.29 -2.11 -3.65
CA MET A 470 -45.26 -2.98 -4.31
C MET A 470 -46.53 -3.08 -3.47
N PRO A 471 -47.73 -3.20 -4.07
CA PRO A 471 -48.95 -3.47 -3.31
C PRO A 471 -48.85 -4.78 -2.51
N LEU A 472 -49.48 -4.79 -1.34
CA LEU A 472 -49.73 -6.03 -0.61
C LEU A 472 -50.76 -6.88 -1.36
N LYS A 473 -50.66 -8.21 -1.24
CA LYS A 473 -51.59 -9.14 -1.90
C LYS A 473 -52.91 -9.31 -1.14
N GLU A 474 -52.86 -9.27 0.18
CA GLU A 474 -53.97 -9.64 1.07
C GLU A 474 -54.45 -8.46 1.94
N GLY A 475 -54.10 -7.22 1.60
CA GLY A 475 -54.50 -6.04 2.37
C GLY A 475 -54.20 -4.72 1.67
N LEU A 476 -54.68 -3.63 2.28
CA LEU A 476 -54.40 -2.27 1.83
C LEU A 476 -53.01 -1.83 2.29
N GLY A 477 -52.23 -1.27 1.38
CA GLY A 477 -50.89 -0.75 1.65
C GLY A 477 -49.81 -1.28 0.71
N VAL A 478 -48.57 -0.96 1.02
CA VAL A 478 -47.40 -1.31 0.21
C VAL A 478 -46.32 -1.99 1.03
N ARG A 479 -45.54 -2.85 0.38
CA ARG A 479 -44.27 -3.38 0.89
C ARG A 479 -43.09 -2.69 0.21
N TRP A 480 -42.05 -2.40 0.99
CA TRP A 480 -40.80 -1.88 0.48
C TRP A 480 -39.91 -3.00 -0.03
N MET A 481 -39.28 -2.75 -1.16
CA MET A 481 -38.40 -3.69 -1.84
C MET A 481 -37.11 -2.98 -2.26
N LEU A 482 -36.01 -3.72 -2.30
CA LEU A 482 -34.71 -3.27 -2.78
C LEU A 482 -34.25 -4.15 -3.95
N LYS A 483 -33.88 -3.52 -5.07
CA LYS A 483 -33.23 -4.19 -6.20
C LYS A 483 -31.75 -4.40 -5.89
N VAL A 484 -31.29 -5.64 -5.95
CA VAL A 484 -29.91 -6.03 -5.61
C VAL A 484 -29.29 -6.79 -6.75
N LEU A 485 -28.10 -6.34 -7.18
CA LEU A 485 -27.29 -7.03 -8.16
C LEU A 485 -26.41 -8.08 -7.46
N GLY A 486 -26.74 -9.35 -7.62
CA GLY A 486 -26.05 -10.48 -7.02
C GLY A 486 -24.82 -10.96 -7.82
N LYS A 487 -24.21 -12.06 -7.34
CA LYS A 487 -23.08 -12.71 -8.04
C LYS A 487 -23.50 -13.18 -9.42
N GLY A 488 -22.63 -12.93 -10.41
CA GLY A 488 -22.88 -13.29 -11.80
C GLY A 488 -23.83 -12.34 -12.53
N GLY A 489 -24.05 -11.13 -12.01
CA GLY A 489 -24.86 -10.10 -12.67
C GLY A 489 -26.36 -10.31 -12.60
N LYS A 490 -26.84 -11.20 -11.71
CA LYS A 490 -28.26 -11.52 -11.58
C LYS A 490 -28.95 -10.58 -10.59
N TRP A 491 -30.01 -9.91 -11.04
CA TRP A 491 -30.85 -9.08 -10.18
C TRP A 491 -31.79 -9.91 -9.31
N ARG A 492 -31.99 -9.49 -8.05
CA ARG A 492 -33.01 -10.02 -7.15
C ARG A 492 -33.68 -8.90 -6.37
N ALA A 493 -34.92 -9.17 -5.92
CA ALA A 493 -35.69 -8.28 -5.07
C ALA A 493 -35.60 -8.72 -3.62
N VAL A 494 -35.28 -7.80 -2.71
CA VAL A 494 -35.16 -8.04 -1.28
C VAL A 494 -36.22 -7.22 -0.54
N PRO A 495 -37.16 -7.84 0.19
CA PRO A 495 -38.15 -7.12 0.98
C PRO A 495 -37.49 -6.39 2.16
N LEU A 496 -38.00 -5.21 2.48
CA LEU A 496 -37.57 -4.40 3.62
C LEU A 496 -38.72 -4.26 4.62
N SER A 497 -38.45 -4.52 5.89
CA SER A 497 -39.42 -4.35 6.96
C SER A 497 -39.62 -2.88 7.31
N ASN A 498 -40.78 -2.55 7.90
CA ASN A 498 -41.05 -1.18 8.38
C ASN A 498 -40.01 -0.72 9.41
N ARG A 499 -39.49 -1.62 10.25
CA ARG A 499 -38.41 -1.33 11.20
C ARG A 499 -37.15 -0.84 10.48
N VAL A 500 -36.74 -1.52 9.41
CA VAL A 500 -35.58 -1.12 8.59
C VAL A 500 -35.84 0.21 7.89
N MET A 501 -37.04 0.40 7.33
CA MET A 501 -37.41 1.65 6.68
C MET A 501 -37.41 2.81 7.66
N ASN A 502 -37.94 2.66 8.87
CA ASN A 502 -37.91 3.71 9.89
C ASN A 502 -36.48 4.11 10.26
N ARG A 503 -35.58 3.13 10.45
CA ARG A 503 -34.14 3.41 10.67
C ARG A 503 -33.49 4.12 9.48
N LEU A 504 -33.90 3.81 8.25
CA LEU A 504 -33.42 4.54 7.07
C LEU A 504 -33.89 5.99 7.11
N ARG A 505 -35.16 6.27 7.44
CA ARG A 505 -35.69 7.64 7.54
C ARG A 505 -34.94 8.46 8.59
N GLU A 506 -34.74 7.88 9.78
CA GLU A 506 -33.94 8.49 10.85
C GLU A 506 -32.51 8.80 10.38
N TYR A 507 -31.89 7.87 9.66
CA TYR A 507 -30.53 8.03 9.16
C TYR A 507 -30.42 9.07 8.04
N LEU A 508 -31.40 9.14 7.12
CA LEU A 508 -31.46 10.17 6.09
C LEU A 508 -31.63 11.56 6.73
N ALA A 509 -32.56 11.70 7.66
CA ALA A 509 -32.75 12.95 8.41
C ALA A 509 -31.46 13.41 9.10
N HIS A 510 -30.74 12.48 9.76
CA HIS A 510 -29.46 12.76 10.40
C HIS A 510 -28.36 13.19 9.42
N ARG A 511 -28.42 12.72 8.16
CA ARG A 511 -27.52 13.15 7.08
C ARG A 511 -27.91 14.49 6.45
N GLY A 512 -28.97 15.14 6.93
CA GLY A 512 -29.54 16.35 6.34
C GLY A 512 -30.27 16.09 5.02
N LEU A 513 -30.74 14.87 4.80
CA LEU A 513 -31.51 14.45 3.62
C LEU A 513 -33.01 14.37 3.95
N ASP A 514 -33.85 14.26 2.94
CA ASP A 514 -35.29 14.12 3.14
C ASP A 514 -35.59 12.77 3.82
N PRO A 515 -36.38 12.73 4.92
CA PRO A 515 -36.76 11.49 5.57
C PRO A 515 -37.56 10.54 4.67
N ASP A 516 -38.27 11.03 3.65
CA ASP A 516 -38.82 10.19 2.58
C ASP A 516 -37.70 9.77 1.63
N PRO A 517 -37.33 8.47 1.58
CA PRO A 517 -36.27 8.00 0.70
C PRO A 517 -36.49 8.41 -0.76
N LEU A 518 -37.72 8.40 -1.26
CA LEU A 518 -38.01 8.66 -2.67
C LEU A 518 -37.97 10.14 -3.06
N ALA A 519 -37.92 11.05 -2.08
CA ALA A 519 -37.73 12.48 -2.30
C ALA A 519 -36.25 12.87 -2.52
N ASN A 520 -35.32 11.91 -2.36
CA ASN A 520 -33.88 12.13 -2.55
C ASN A 520 -33.40 11.69 -3.94
N PRO A 521 -32.26 12.21 -4.44
CA PRO A 521 -31.70 11.80 -5.73
C PRO A 521 -31.47 10.27 -5.83
N PRO A 522 -31.79 9.61 -6.95
CA PRO A 522 -31.65 8.16 -7.12
C PRO A 522 -30.24 7.60 -6.88
N GLU A 523 -29.21 8.40 -7.13
CA GLU A 523 -27.80 8.06 -6.97
C GLU A 523 -27.36 8.06 -5.51
N THR A 524 -28.18 8.62 -4.61
CA THR A 524 -27.86 8.74 -3.18
C THR A 524 -27.62 7.36 -2.59
N PRO A 525 -26.43 7.08 -2.02
CA PRO A 525 -26.15 5.79 -1.43
C PRO A 525 -26.94 5.63 -0.12
N LEU A 526 -27.44 4.40 0.13
CA LEU A 526 -28.08 4.09 1.41
C LEU A 526 -27.08 4.15 2.57
N ILE A 527 -25.79 3.89 2.31
CA ILE A 527 -24.72 3.95 3.32
C ILE A 527 -23.61 4.87 2.81
N SER A 528 -23.45 6.02 3.43
CA SER A 528 -22.43 7.00 3.02
C SER A 528 -21.15 6.94 3.86
N ARG A 529 -20.12 7.57 3.31
CA ARG A 529 -18.92 7.95 4.07
C ARG A 529 -19.27 9.05 5.08
N LEU A 530 -18.60 9.05 6.23
CA LEU A 530 -18.82 10.11 7.23
C LEU A 530 -18.40 11.47 6.67
N GLY A 531 -19.21 12.50 6.92
CA GLY A 531 -19.00 13.85 6.41
C GLY A 531 -19.12 14.00 4.88
N SER A 532 -19.68 13.02 4.17
CA SER A 532 -19.83 13.05 2.71
C SER A 532 -21.11 12.33 2.27
N GLN A 533 -21.63 12.68 1.10
CA GLN A 533 -22.75 11.98 0.48
C GLN A 533 -22.30 10.85 -0.47
N GLU A 534 -20.99 10.62 -0.61
CA GLU A 534 -20.44 9.53 -1.41
C GLU A 534 -20.60 8.16 -0.72
N PRO A 535 -20.68 7.06 -1.50
CA PRO A 535 -20.79 5.71 -0.94
C PRO A 535 -19.58 5.36 -0.08
N VAL A 536 -19.85 4.62 1.00
CA VAL A 536 -18.79 4.03 1.82
C VAL A 536 -18.08 2.92 1.02
N THR A 537 -16.75 2.82 1.15
CA THR A 537 -16.03 1.69 0.54
C THR A 537 -16.26 0.41 1.35
N GLY A 538 -16.25 -0.75 0.69
CA GLY A 538 -16.40 -2.04 1.38
C GLY A 538 -15.37 -2.24 2.49
N SER A 539 -14.11 -1.81 2.28
CA SER A 539 -13.05 -1.90 3.30
C SER A 539 -13.33 -0.99 4.51
N ALA A 540 -13.81 0.24 4.28
CA ALA A 540 -14.16 1.15 5.37
C ALA A 540 -15.35 0.64 6.18
N LEU A 541 -16.40 0.14 5.51
CA LEU A 541 -17.56 -0.43 6.19
C LEU A 541 -17.18 -1.70 6.98
N TYR A 542 -16.38 -2.59 6.38
CA TYR A 542 -15.85 -3.78 7.07
C TYR A 542 -15.10 -3.43 8.36
N LYS A 543 -14.19 -2.44 8.29
CA LYS A 543 -13.45 -1.98 9.46
C LYS A 543 -14.38 -1.40 10.52
N THR A 544 -15.32 -0.56 10.11
CA THR A 544 -16.29 0.06 11.03
C THR A 544 -17.09 -0.99 11.79
N LEU A 545 -17.64 -1.99 11.09
CA LEU A 545 -18.40 -3.08 11.70
C LEU A 545 -17.52 -3.96 12.61
N ARG A 546 -16.28 -4.25 12.20
CA ARG A 546 -15.35 -5.01 13.04
C ARG A 546 -14.97 -4.25 14.31
N THR A 547 -14.81 -2.93 14.22
CA THR A 547 -14.52 -2.09 15.39
C THR A 547 -15.67 -2.14 16.38
N VAL A 548 -16.93 -1.96 15.95
CA VAL A 548 -18.05 -1.96 16.89
C VAL A 548 -18.26 -3.33 17.54
N PHE A 549 -18.06 -4.44 16.80
CA PHE A 549 -18.08 -5.77 17.41
C PHE A 549 -16.99 -5.92 18.47
N HIS A 550 -15.77 -5.43 18.19
CA HIS A 550 -14.69 -5.49 19.17
C HIS A 550 -14.97 -4.62 20.39
N GLN A 551 -15.59 -3.45 20.23
CA GLN A 551 -15.99 -2.60 21.35
C GLN A 551 -17.06 -3.27 22.23
N ALA A 552 -18.08 -3.89 21.60
CA ALA A 552 -19.08 -4.68 22.31
C ALA A 552 -18.43 -5.86 23.05
N ALA A 553 -17.41 -6.50 22.46
CA ALA A 553 -16.66 -7.57 23.12
C ALA A 553 -15.91 -7.09 24.37
N GLU A 554 -15.24 -5.93 24.29
CA GLU A 554 -14.52 -5.38 25.44
C GLU A 554 -15.49 -4.96 26.55
N SER A 555 -16.68 -4.46 26.20
CA SER A 555 -17.74 -4.19 27.19
C SER A 555 -18.21 -5.46 27.89
N LEU A 556 -18.48 -6.54 27.15
CA LEU A 556 -18.85 -7.84 27.74
C LEU A 556 -17.75 -8.42 28.62
N ALA A 557 -16.50 -8.32 28.19
CA ALA A 557 -15.36 -8.80 28.96
C ALA A 557 -15.21 -8.03 30.28
N ALA A 558 -15.45 -6.70 30.27
CA ALA A 558 -15.47 -5.89 31.49
C ALA A 558 -16.59 -6.32 32.46
N ASP A 559 -17.70 -6.84 31.93
CA ASP A 559 -18.82 -7.40 32.70
C ASP A 559 -18.62 -8.88 33.11
N GLY A 560 -17.43 -9.47 32.86
CA GLY A 560 -17.12 -10.87 33.19
C GLY A 560 -17.68 -11.91 32.23
N LYS A 561 -18.22 -11.50 31.07
CA LYS A 561 -18.84 -12.36 30.05
C LYS A 561 -17.85 -12.74 28.94
N ASP A 562 -16.77 -13.41 29.33
CA ASP A 562 -15.64 -13.70 28.45
C ASP A 562 -15.99 -14.62 27.26
N GLN A 563 -16.96 -15.52 27.42
CA GLN A 563 -17.35 -16.45 26.35
C GLN A 563 -18.11 -15.72 25.23
N GLU A 564 -19.04 -14.85 25.59
CA GLU A 564 -19.77 -14.00 24.65
C GLU A 564 -18.83 -13.00 23.98
N ALA A 565 -17.88 -12.43 24.74
CA ALA A 565 -16.86 -11.54 24.19
C ALA A 565 -16.02 -12.22 23.08
N LYS A 566 -15.68 -13.50 23.22
CA LYS A 566 -14.94 -14.25 22.17
C LYS A 566 -15.72 -14.29 20.85
N ALA A 567 -17.04 -14.45 20.90
CA ALA A 567 -17.86 -14.46 19.68
C ALA A 567 -17.73 -13.11 18.95
N PHE A 568 -17.94 -12.00 19.67
CA PHE A 568 -17.81 -10.67 19.10
C PHE A 568 -16.41 -10.33 18.56
N ARG A 569 -15.33 -10.77 19.22
CA ARG A 569 -13.95 -10.58 18.71
C ARG A 569 -13.69 -11.29 17.38
N ARG A 570 -14.37 -12.42 17.14
CA ARG A 570 -14.26 -13.22 15.91
C ARG A 570 -15.25 -12.78 14.83
N ALA A 571 -16.24 -11.98 15.19
CA ALA A 571 -17.32 -11.57 14.30
C ALA A 571 -16.82 -10.81 13.07
N SER A 572 -17.47 -11.09 11.94
CA SER A 572 -17.22 -10.42 10.66
C SER A 572 -18.54 -9.96 10.06
N VAL A 573 -18.49 -9.09 9.05
CA VAL A 573 -19.71 -8.63 8.35
C VAL A 573 -20.54 -9.79 7.79
N HIS A 574 -19.89 -10.90 7.42
CA HIS A 574 -20.61 -12.07 6.91
C HIS A 574 -21.42 -12.79 7.99
N TRP A 575 -21.10 -12.62 9.28
CA TRP A 575 -21.91 -13.15 10.37
C TRP A 575 -23.32 -12.56 10.37
N LEU A 576 -23.48 -11.27 10.06
CA LEU A 576 -24.81 -10.64 9.99
C LEU A 576 -25.73 -11.34 8.98
N ARG A 577 -25.16 -11.81 7.87
CA ARG A 577 -25.88 -12.60 6.87
C ARG A 577 -26.19 -14.01 7.35
N HIS A 578 -25.27 -14.65 8.06
CA HIS A 578 -25.54 -15.95 8.67
C HIS A 578 -26.62 -15.84 9.74
N THR A 579 -26.57 -14.82 10.59
CA THR A 579 -27.60 -14.46 11.57
C THR A 579 -28.96 -14.23 10.90
N CYS A 580 -29.01 -13.52 9.76
CA CYS A 580 -30.25 -13.40 8.97
C CYS A 580 -30.83 -14.78 8.62
N GLY A 581 -30.01 -15.65 8.03
CA GLY A 581 -30.43 -16.99 7.59
C GLY A 581 -30.87 -17.86 8.76
N ALA A 582 -30.07 -17.92 9.82
CA ALA A 582 -30.32 -18.70 11.02
C ALA A 582 -31.58 -18.23 11.77
N HIS A 583 -31.75 -16.92 11.99
CA HIS A 583 -32.92 -16.39 12.70
C HIS A 583 -34.22 -16.63 11.91
N LEU A 584 -34.19 -16.46 10.57
CA LEU A 584 -35.36 -16.75 9.73
C LEU A 584 -35.70 -18.25 9.74
N ALA A 585 -34.70 -19.13 9.63
CA ALA A 585 -34.90 -20.57 9.71
C ALA A 585 -35.47 -20.98 11.08
N SER A 586 -34.91 -20.44 12.17
CA SER A 586 -35.36 -20.70 13.55
C SER A 586 -36.77 -20.17 13.81
N SER A 587 -37.16 -19.08 13.13
CA SER A 587 -38.53 -18.53 13.17
C SER A 587 -39.52 -19.31 12.29
N GLY A 588 -39.13 -20.45 11.72
CA GLY A 588 -40.00 -21.31 10.90
C GLY A 588 -40.20 -20.85 9.46
N VAL A 589 -39.40 -19.89 8.96
CA VAL A 589 -39.50 -19.47 7.56
C VAL A 589 -39.01 -20.60 6.65
N PRO A 590 -39.80 -21.03 5.65
CA PRO A 590 -39.40 -22.08 4.72
C PRO A 590 -38.03 -21.84 4.07
N VAL A 591 -37.19 -22.87 4.02
CA VAL A 591 -35.78 -22.80 3.54
C VAL A 591 -35.67 -22.24 2.13
N ASN A 592 -36.64 -22.51 1.25
CA ASN A 592 -36.69 -21.96 -0.10
C ASN A 592 -36.87 -20.43 -0.12
N LEU A 593 -37.61 -19.85 0.83
CA LEU A 593 -37.75 -18.40 0.99
C LEU A 593 -36.46 -17.78 1.54
N VAL A 594 -35.83 -18.43 2.53
CA VAL A 594 -34.52 -18.01 3.05
C VAL A 594 -33.46 -18.04 1.94
N GLN A 595 -33.43 -19.12 1.14
CA GLN A 595 -32.54 -19.25 -0.01
C GLN A 595 -32.76 -18.11 -1.03
N LYS A 596 -34.02 -17.79 -1.35
CA LYS A 596 -34.39 -16.73 -2.28
C LYS A 596 -33.95 -15.35 -1.78
N LEU A 597 -34.19 -15.05 -0.50
CA LEU A 597 -33.77 -13.80 0.15
C LEU A 597 -32.24 -13.65 0.10
N LEU A 598 -31.53 -14.67 0.56
CA LEU A 598 -30.09 -14.68 0.60
C LEU A 598 -29.47 -14.73 -0.82
N GLY A 599 -30.18 -15.24 -1.82
CA GLY A 599 -29.66 -15.41 -3.18
C GLY A 599 -28.62 -16.53 -3.28
N HIS A 600 -28.84 -17.65 -2.58
CA HIS A 600 -28.00 -18.83 -2.69
C HIS A 600 -28.31 -19.60 -3.98
N ALA A 601 -27.25 -20.02 -4.70
CA ALA A 601 -27.39 -20.77 -5.94
C ALA A 601 -27.80 -22.24 -5.72
N SER A 602 -27.56 -22.78 -4.52
CA SER A 602 -27.92 -24.15 -4.13
C SER A 602 -28.65 -24.14 -2.79
N LEU A 603 -29.66 -25.00 -2.67
CA LEU A 603 -30.39 -25.25 -1.42
C LEU A 603 -29.49 -25.83 -0.33
N ALA A 604 -28.49 -26.65 -0.69
CA ALA A 604 -27.53 -27.22 0.26
C ALA A 604 -26.77 -26.13 1.05
N THR A 605 -26.56 -24.94 0.47
CA THR A 605 -25.93 -23.80 1.16
C THR A 605 -26.86 -23.15 2.19
N THR A 606 -28.16 -23.39 2.12
CA THR A 606 -29.16 -22.86 3.05
C THR A 606 -29.56 -23.89 4.09
N SER A 607 -29.48 -25.20 3.78
CA SER A 607 -29.74 -26.30 4.73
C SER A 607 -28.81 -26.29 5.95
N ILE A 608 -27.64 -25.64 5.85
CA ILE A 608 -26.74 -25.42 6.99
C ILE A 608 -27.40 -24.68 8.16
N TYR A 609 -28.48 -23.93 7.91
CA TYR A 609 -29.21 -23.19 8.96
C TYR A 609 -30.33 -24.00 9.60
N THR A 610 -30.62 -25.20 9.08
CA THR A 610 -31.64 -26.11 9.62
C THR A 610 -31.03 -27.36 10.27
N GLU A 611 -29.76 -27.65 10.01
CA GLU A 611 -29.08 -28.87 10.44
C GLU A 611 -28.40 -28.78 11.81
N THR A 612 -28.29 -27.59 12.40
CA THR A 612 -27.60 -27.37 13.68
C THR A 612 -28.47 -26.56 14.62
N ASP A 613 -29.20 -27.24 15.49
CA ASP A 613 -29.81 -26.63 16.67
C ASP A 613 -29.30 -27.40 17.91
N ASP A 614 -27.98 -27.33 18.11
CA ASP A 614 -27.30 -27.94 19.25
C ASP A 614 -27.83 -27.39 20.58
N GLU A 615 -28.33 -26.15 20.58
CA GLU A 615 -28.99 -25.52 21.73
C GLU A 615 -30.37 -26.14 22.01
N ARG A 616 -31.17 -26.43 20.98
CA ARG A 616 -32.40 -27.22 21.15
C ARG A 616 -32.11 -28.66 21.54
N LEU A 617 -31.07 -29.28 20.98
CA LEU A 617 -30.63 -30.60 21.42
C LEU A 617 -30.23 -30.58 22.90
N TRP A 618 -29.43 -29.58 23.33
CA TRP A 618 -29.05 -29.38 24.73
C TRP A 618 -30.27 -29.11 25.62
N THR A 619 -31.19 -28.24 25.20
CA THR A 619 -32.43 -27.93 25.95
C THR A 619 -33.32 -29.18 26.06
N GLU A 620 -33.41 -30.00 25.02
CA GLU A 620 -34.13 -31.28 25.05
C GLU A 620 -33.43 -32.32 25.95
N ILE A 621 -32.10 -32.26 26.09
CA ILE A 621 -31.36 -33.10 27.05
C ILE A 621 -31.60 -32.61 28.48
N GLU A 622 -31.46 -31.30 28.75
CA GLU A 622 -31.69 -30.70 30.08
C GLU A 622 -33.13 -30.84 30.56
N SER A 623 -34.11 -30.67 29.69
CA SER A 623 -35.53 -30.87 30.05
C SER A 623 -35.90 -32.33 30.33
N ARG A 624 -34.99 -33.27 30.06
CA ARG A 624 -35.12 -34.70 30.38
C ARG A 624 -34.24 -35.15 31.56
N ALA A 625 -33.34 -34.29 32.04
CA ALA A 625 -32.53 -34.50 33.24
C ALA A 625 -33.29 -34.03 34.48
#